data_AF-A0A916XIW9-F1
#
_entry.id   AF-A0A916XIW9-F1
#
_cell.length_a   1.000
_cell.length_b   1.000
_cell.length_c   1.000
_cell.angle_alpha   90.00
_cell.angle_beta   90.00
_cell.angle_gamma   90.00
#
_symmetry.space_group_name_H-M   'P 1'
#
loop_
_entity.id
_entity.type
_entity.pdbx_description
1 polymer ?
#
loop_
_entity_poly.entity_id
_entity_poly.type
_entity_poly.pdbx_seq_one_letter_code
_entity_poly.pdbx_strand_id
1 'polypeptide(L)' 'MRGETTPSAGRTVRSLIDILCKNGVIAVDRESGLGRFTRDHTFPSATTSATVITGTSVNGSAAWKVQGTQVTYGQWSQR' A
#
# COMPACT_ATOMS: atom_id res chain seq x y z
N MET A 1 -7.29 -24.83 -5.15
CA MET A 1 -8.30 -23.90 -5.71
C MET A 1 -8.14 -22.59 -4.94
N ARG A 2 -7.55 -21.54 -5.53
CA ARG A 2 -7.40 -20.24 -4.83
C ARG A 2 -8.69 -19.46 -5.01
N GLY A 3 -9.23 -18.94 -3.89
CA GLY A 3 -10.47 -18.18 -3.85
C GLY A 3 -10.39 -16.91 -4.69
N GLU A 4 -11.53 -16.52 -5.26
CA GLU A 4 -11.71 -15.33 -6.07
C GLU A 4 -11.08 -14.11 -5.39
N THR A 5 -10.15 -13.46 -6.07
CA THR A 5 -9.57 -12.20 -5.59
C THR A 5 -10.65 -11.13 -5.66
N THR A 6 -11.34 -10.88 -4.55
CA THR A 6 -12.30 -9.77 -4.47
C THR A 6 -11.51 -8.45 -4.56
N PRO A 7 -11.85 -7.54 -5.50
CA PRO A 7 -11.21 -6.24 -5.56
C PRO A 7 -11.58 -5.42 -4.32
N SER A 8 -10.66 -5.31 -3.35
CA SER A 8 -10.83 -4.47 -2.15
C SER A 8 -10.60 -2.97 -2.43
N ALA A 9 -9.97 -2.66 -3.57
CA ALA A 9 -9.55 -1.31 -3.93
C ALA A 9 -10.69 -0.48 -4.53
N GLY A 10 -10.88 0.75 -4.03
CA GLY A 10 -11.69 1.74 -4.73
C GLY A 10 -11.10 2.10 -6.10
N ARG A 11 -11.89 2.73 -6.98
CA ARG A 11 -11.45 3.13 -8.33
C ARG A 11 -10.16 3.96 -8.30
N THR A 12 -10.07 4.90 -7.37
CA THR A 12 -8.89 5.78 -7.19
C THR A 12 -7.64 5.01 -6.79
N VAL A 13 -7.79 4.01 -5.91
CA VAL A 13 -6.67 3.18 -5.44
C VAL A 13 -6.12 2.34 -6.58
N ARG A 14 -7.00 1.76 -7.40
CA ARG A 14 -6.59 1.04 -8.62
C ARG A 14 -5.83 1.93 -9.58
N SER A 15 -6.33 3.12 -9.88
CA SER A 15 -5.64 4.06 -10.76
C SER A 15 -4.23 4.41 -10.25
N LEU A 16 -4.06 4.54 -8.93
CA LEU A 16 -2.76 4.84 -8.34
C LEU A 16 -1.81 3.63 -8.41
N ILE A 17 -2.30 2.41 -8.16
CA ILE A 17 -1.52 1.17 -8.35
C ILE A 17 -1.10 1.04 -9.82
N ASP A 18 -1.99 1.29 -10.79
CA ASP A 18 -1.68 1.24 -12.22
C ASP A 18 -0.58 2.23 -12.61
N ILE A 19 -0.60 3.44 -12.05
CA ILE A 19 0.46 4.43 -12.26
C ILE A 19 1.79 3.92 -11.70
N LEU A 20 1.79 3.31 -10.51
CA LEU A 20 3.00 2.74 -9.92
C LEU A 20 3.54 1.55 -10.74
N CYS A 21 2.65 0.73 -11.30
CA CYS A 21 3.03 -0.34 -12.23
C CYS A 21 3.65 0.22 -13.52
N LYS A 22 3.00 1.22 -14.14
CA LYS A 22 3.51 1.89 -15.35
C LYS A 22 4.87 2.55 -15.14
N ASN A 23 5.09 3.12 -13.96
CA ASN A 23 6.36 3.74 -13.57
C ASN A 23 7.42 2.72 -13.09
N GLY A 24 7.12 1.42 -13.21
CA GLY A 24 8.02 0.34 -12.82
C GLY A 24 8.33 0.29 -11.33
N VAL A 25 7.51 0.92 -10.48
CA VAL A 25 7.66 0.90 -9.01
C VAL A 25 7.12 -0.40 -8.45
N ILE A 26 6.03 -0.90 -9.02
CA ILE A 26 5.43 -2.19 -8.68
C ILE A 26 5.52 -3.09 -9.91
N ALA A 27 6.10 -4.27 -9.73
CA ALA A 27 6.00 -5.36 -10.70
C ALA A 27 4.95 -6.35 -10.23
N VAL A 28 3.98 -6.68 -11.09
CA VAL A 28 2.99 -7.72 -10.79
C VAL A 28 3.56 -9.05 -11.25
N ASP A 29 3.70 -9.97 -10.30
CA ASP A 29 4.08 -11.35 -10.61
C ASP A 29 2.91 -12.06 -11.30
N ARG A 30 3.17 -12.65 -12.48
CA ARG A 30 2.12 -13.25 -13.32
C ARG A 30 1.56 -14.55 -12.75
N GLU A 31 2.31 -15.26 -11.92
CA GLU A 31 1.88 -16.55 -11.36
C GLU A 31 1.05 -16.37 -10.09
N SER A 32 1.45 -15.44 -9.22
CA SER A 32 0.79 -15.17 -7.95
C SER A 32 -0.25 -14.05 -8.03
N GLY A 33 -0.16 -13.17 -9.04
CA GLY A 33 -0.98 -11.95 -9.14
C GLY A 33 -0.63 -10.88 -8.11
N LEU A 34 0.46 -11.08 -7.35
CA LEU A 34 0.88 -10.16 -6.29
C LEU A 34 1.82 -9.08 -6.83
N GLY A 35 1.63 -7.85 -6.36
CA GLY A 35 2.52 -6.73 -6.65
C GLY A 35 3.75 -6.74 -5.72
N ARG A 36 4.94 -6.58 -6.29
CA ARG A 36 6.20 -6.41 -5.57
C ARG A 36 6.81 -5.05 -5.87
N PHE A 37 7.23 -4.34 -4.82
CA PHE A 37 8.04 -3.13 -4.99
C PHE A 37 9.42 -3.50 -5.53
N THR A 38 9.80 -2.88 -6.65
CA THR A 38 11.09 -3.12 -7.35
C THR A 38 12.18 -2.16 -6.90
N ARG A 39 11.77 -1.02 -6.31
CA ARG A 39 12.64 0.06 -5.85
C ARG A 39 11.97 0.83 -4.73
N ASP A 40 12.78 1.58 -3.99
CA ASP A 40 12.28 2.50 -2.99
C ASP A 40 11.41 3.59 -3.65
N HIS A 41 10.29 3.89 -3.01
CA HIS A 41 9.34 4.88 -3.48
C HIS A 41 8.81 5.72 -2.31
N THR A 42 9.05 7.03 -2.40
CA THR A 42 8.52 7.98 -1.44
C THR A 42 7.07 8.29 -1.78
N PHE A 43 6.16 7.92 -0.87
CA PHE A 43 4.76 8.31 -0.96
C PHE A 43 4.54 9.73 -0.46
N PRO A 44 3.56 10.46 -1.01
CA PRO A 44 3.24 11.82 -0.56
C PRO A 44 2.61 11.86 0.84
N SER A 45 2.07 10.73 1.33
CA SER A 45 1.56 10.62 2.69
C SER A 45 1.53 9.16 3.17
N ALA A 46 1.52 8.96 4.49
CA ALA A 46 1.38 7.65 5.13
C ALA A 46 0.03 6.97 4.78
N THR A 47 -1.03 7.77 4.57
CA THR A 47 -2.34 7.27 4.13
C THR A 47 -2.28 6.73 2.72
N THR A 48 -1.56 7.41 1.81
CA THR A 48 -1.37 6.94 0.43
C THR A 48 -0.60 5.62 0.42
N SER A 49 0.48 5.49 1.20
CA SER A 49 1.22 4.24 1.28
C SER A 49 0.38 3.10 1.87
N ALA A 50 -0.35 3.35 2.96
CA ALA A 50 -1.28 2.38 3.54
C ALA A 50 -2.30 1.89 2.51
N THR A 51 -2.87 2.83 1.78
CA THR A 51 -3.93 2.53 0.81
C THR A 51 -3.44 1.68 -0.36
N VAL A 52 -2.21 1.92 -0.84
CA VAL A 52 -1.59 1.10 -1.89
C VAL A 52 -1.28 -0.29 -1.40
N ILE A 53 -0.70 -0.40 -0.21
CA ILE A 53 -0.23 -1.67 0.33
C ILE A 53 -1.40 -2.58 0.75
N THR A 54 -2.42 -2.00 1.37
CA THR A 54 -3.62 -2.74 1.80
C THR A 54 -4.64 -2.92 0.69
N GLY A 55 -4.51 -2.17 -0.40
CA GLY A 55 -5.48 -2.14 -1.48
C GLY A 55 -6.84 -1.61 -1.03
N THR A 56 -6.95 -0.86 0.07
CA THR A 56 -8.22 -0.25 0.53
C THR A 56 -7.95 1.09 1.20
N SER A 57 -8.95 1.96 1.31
CA SER A 57 -8.78 3.27 1.96
C SER A 57 -8.48 3.07 3.44
N VAL A 58 -7.26 3.39 3.87
CA VAL A 58 -6.79 3.17 5.25
C VAL A 58 -6.10 4.42 5.75
N ASN A 59 -6.46 4.85 6.97
CA ASN A 59 -5.76 5.93 7.66
C ASN A 59 -4.37 5.45 8.12
N GLY A 60 -3.35 5.74 7.32
CA GLY A 60 -2.00 5.28 7.55
C GLY A 60 -1.41 5.74 8.88
N SER A 61 -1.75 6.95 9.33
CA SER A 61 -1.25 7.48 10.61
C SER A 61 -1.70 6.63 11.81
N ALA A 62 -2.86 5.97 11.72
CA ALA A 62 -3.37 5.08 12.76
C ALA A 62 -3.00 3.61 12.53
N ALA A 63 -2.90 3.19 11.26
CA ALA A 63 -2.67 1.80 10.89
C ALA A 63 -1.19 1.38 11.01
N TRP A 64 -0.26 2.26 10.62
CA TRP A 64 1.16 1.99 10.70
C TRP A 64 1.64 2.07 12.15
N LYS A 65 2.47 1.12 12.57
CA LYS A 65 3.11 1.08 13.89
C LYS A 65 4.62 1.01 13.76
N VAL A 66 5.33 1.68 14.67
CA VAL A 66 6.78 1.57 14.76
C VAL A 66 7.14 0.16 15.24
N GLN A 67 8.03 -0.51 14.51
CA GLN A 67 8.42 -1.89 14.79
C GLN A 67 8.87 -2.07 16.25
N GLY A 68 8.36 -3.12 16.89
CA GLY A 68 8.64 -3.38 18.32
C GLY A 68 7.83 -2.53 19.30
N THR A 69 6.89 -1.70 18.83
CA THR A 69 6.05 -0.86 19.69
C THR A 69 4.57 -0.92 19.32
N GLN A 70 3.71 -0.38 20.18
CA GLN A 70 2.31 -0.09 19.86
C GLN A 70 2.09 1.37 19.43
N VAL A 71 3.18 2.15 19.28
CA VAL A 71 3.11 3.55 18.88
C VAL A 71 2.77 3.63 17.41
N THR A 72 1.69 4.35 17.10
CA THR A 72 1.28 4.56 15.71
C THR A 72 2.21 5.57 15.03
N TYR A 73 2.28 5.51 13.70
CA TYR A 73 3.07 6.47 12.92
C TYR A 73 2.64 7.92 13.21
N GLY A 74 1.34 8.16 13.34
CA GLY A 74 0.82 9.48 13.70
C GLY A 74 1.29 9.97 15.06
N GLN A 75 1.36 9.09 16.07
CA GLN A 75 1.88 9.44 17.39
C GLN A 75 3.39 9.68 17.39
N TRP A 76 4.13 8.91 16.59
CA TRP A 76 5.58 9.07 16.45
C TRP A 76 5.95 10.37 15.75
N SER A 77 5.28 10.72 14.64
CA SER A 77 5.59 11.91 13.84
C SER A 77 5.23 13.24 14.52
N GLN A 78 4.43 13.22 15.58
CA GLN A 78 4.03 14.41 16.35
C GLN A 78 4.97 14.71 17.53
N ARG A 79 5.98 13.87 17.74
CA ARG A 79 7.04 14.07 18.73
C ARG A 79 8.23 14.75 18.08
#